data_AF-A0A927HX28-F1
#
_entry.id   AF-A0A927HX28-F1
#
_cell.length_a   1.000
_cell.length_b   1.000
_cell.length_c   1.000
_cell.angle_alpha   90.00
_cell.angle_beta   90.00
_cell.angle_gamma   90.00
#
_symmetry.space_group_name_H-M   'P 1'
#
loop_
_entity.id
_entity.type
_entity.pdbx_description
1 polymer ?
#
loop_
_entity_poly.entity_id
_entity_poly.type
_entity_poly.pdbx_seq_one_letter_code
_entity_poly.pdbx_strand_id
1 'polypeptide(L)'
;MYSKNKSSLERLFETYKPEYLSRYNQEDNESKYYWDTFKRKSGKQYYPITCPDGTVLEYDDNGNKISWLRSRNRFESDLEKGDVRLIQKEDGGWSVQFKQRLPKGKKPRSILINETLLDKSGTTSDGSSDLLDLFDFHPFDNPKPLKLLSDLINIVVSDGDYVLDFFGGSGSTAHAILELNKNDNAYRKFILVQIDEKLKNDDFAYDKGYKTIFDITKDRIIKAGEKIKKANPDYNGDIGFKIFETVNDFRAKNESELRKVRISRSFLPKLTR
;
A
#
# COMPACT_ATOMS: atom_id res chain seq x y z
N MET A 1 -8.27 -4.34 13.12
CA MET A 1 -8.28 -3.15 12.24
C MET A 1 -9.54 -2.36 12.54
N TYR A 2 -9.43 -1.04 12.73
CA TYR A 2 -10.55 -0.14 12.97
C TYR A 2 -10.52 0.97 11.92
N SER A 3 -11.69 1.55 11.60
CA SER A 3 -11.80 2.71 10.70
C SER A 3 -12.52 3.84 11.40
N LYS A 4 -12.08 5.08 11.15
CA LYS A 4 -12.74 6.30 11.64
C LYS A 4 -14.16 6.43 11.08
N ASN A 5 -14.37 6.07 9.81
CA ASN A 5 -15.67 6.04 9.16
C ASN A 5 -15.74 4.84 8.20
N LYS A 6 -16.56 3.84 8.54
CA LYS A 6 -16.71 2.62 7.73
C LYS A 6 -17.26 2.91 6.32
N SER A 7 -18.09 3.93 6.17
CA SER A 7 -18.70 4.29 4.88
C SER A 7 -17.73 4.99 3.92
N SER A 8 -16.67 5.59 4.45
CA SER A 8 -15.60 6.23 3.67
C SER A 8 -14.46 5.28 3.34
N LEU A 9 -14.52 4.02 3.79
CA LEU A 9 -13.47 3.05 3.52
C LEU A 9 -13.52 2.66 2.04
N GLU A 10 -12.46 2.98 1.30
CA GLU A 10 -12.30 2.43 -0.02
C GLU A 10 -12.20 0.90 0.04
N ARG A 11 -12.56 0.24 -1.06
CA ARG A 11 -12.37 -1.20 -1.14
C ARG A 11 -10.88 -1.48 -1.11
N LEU A 12 -10.47 -2.35 -0.20
CA LEU A 12 -9.09 -2.80 -0.10
C LEU A 12 -8.73 -3.67 -1.31
N PHE A 13 -7.52 -3.50 -1.82
CA PHE A 13 -7.01 -4.27 -2.95
C PHE A 13 -5.57 -4.70 -2.68
N GLU A 14 -5.23 -5.93 -3.05
CA GLU A 14 -3.86 -6.42 -3.16
C GLU A 14 -3.34 -6.13 -4.57
N THR A 15 -2.07 -5.74 -4.68
CA THR A 15 -1.36 -5.66 -5.96
C THR A 15 -1.16 -7.05 -6.55
N TYR A 16 -1.27 -7.15 -7.88
CA TYR A 16 -1.00 -8.40 -8.59
C TYR A 16 0.49 -8.63 -8.74
N LYS A 17 0.91 -9.92 -8.76
CA LYS A 17 2.29 -10.28 -9.06
C LYS A 17 2.68 -9.87 -10.50
N PRO A 18 3.96 -9.57 -10.77
CA PRO A 18 4.43 -9.19 -12.10
C PRO A 18 4.04 -10.18 -13.21
N GLU A 19 4.06 -11.49 -12.94
CA GLU A 19 3.71 -12.52 -13.93
C GLU A 19 2.22 -12.54 -14.29
N TYR A 20 1.36 -12.02 -13.41
CA TYR A 20 -0.05 -11.85 -13.72
C TYR A 20 -0.29 -10.56 -14.52
N LEU A 21 0.44 -9.50 -14.19
CA LEU A 21 0.38 -8.22 -14.89
C LEU A 21 0.84 -8.32 -16.34
N SER A 22 1.81 -9.20 -16.64
CA SER A 22 2.33 -9.41 -18.01
C SER A 22 1.28 -9.87 -19.02
N ARG A 23 0.15 -10.45 -18.56
CA ARG A 23 -0.97 -10.85 -19.42
C ARG A 23 -1.68 -9.64 -20.04
N TYR A 24 -1.67 -8.49 -19.37
CA TYR A 24 -2.37 -7.27 -19.78
C TYR A 24 -1.49 -6.49 -20.76
N ASN A 25 -1.49 -6.94 -22.01
CA ASN A 25 -0.57 -6.49 -23.06
C ASN A 25 -1.18 -5.45 -24.03
N GLN A 26 -2.44 -5.07 -23.85
CA GLN A 26 -3.10 -4.01 -24.62
C GLN A 26 -3.58 -2.90 -23.68
N GLU A 27 -3.76 -1.70 -24.22
CA GLU A 27 -4.23 -0.53 -23.49
C GLU A 27 -5.15 0.31 -24.39
N ASP A 28 -6.23 0.81 -23.83
CA ASP A 28 -7.10 1.80 -24.46
C ASP A 28 -7.35 2.96 -23.48
N ASN A 29 -8.21 3.91 -23.85
CA ASN A 29 -8.49 5.10 -23.04
C ASN A 29 -9.08 4.80 -21.65
N GLU A 30 -9.52 3.57 -21.38
CA GLU A 30 -10.06 3.18 -20.07
C GLU A 30 -9.01 2.49 -19.19
N SER A 31 -8.36 1.43 -19.69
CA SER A 31 -7.39 0.66 -18.89
C SER A 31 -6.57 -0.32 -19.73
N LYS A 32 -5.50 -0.86 -19.15
CA LYS A 32 -4.86 -2.07 -19.68
C LYS A 32 -5.84 -3.25 -19.69
N TYR A 33 -5.75 -4.11 -20.71
CA TYR A 33 -6.61 -5.27 -20.89
C TYR A 33 -5.90 -6.38 -21.68
N TYR A 34 -6.52 -7.56 -21.74
CA TYR A 34 -6.20 -8.59 -22.71
C TYR A 34 -7.48 -9.23 -23.24
N TRP A 35 -7.39 -9.90 -24.39
CA TRP A 35 -8.53 -10.62 -24.96
C TRP A 35 -8.62 -12.02 -24.35
N ASP A 36 -9.72 -12.29 -23.64
CA ASP A 36 -10.03 -13.62 -23.12
C ASP A 36 -11.20 -14.24 -23.92
N THR A 37 -11.27 -15.57 -23.91
CA THR A 37 -12.34 -16.31 -24.59
C THR A 37 -13.66 -16.10 -23.85
N PHE A 38 -14.75 -15.85 -24.57
CA PHE A 38 -16.08 -15.59 -23.98
C PHE A 38 -16.83 -16.88 -23.61
N LYS A 39 -16.53 -17.99 -24.29
CA LYS A 39 -17.04 -19.34 -23.99
C LYS A 39 -16.58 -19.80 -22.59
N ARG A 40 -17.46 -20.47 -21.84
CA ARG A 40 -17.19 -21.03 -20.50
C ARG A 40 -17.61 -22.49 -20.42
N LYS A 41 -16.85 -23.31 -19.69
CA LYS A 41 -17.19 -24.73 -19.47
C LYS A 41 -18.35 -24.93 -18.48
N SER A 42 -18.56 -24.00 -17.56
CA SER A 42 -19.48 -24.12 -16.42
C SER A 42 -20.38 -22.89 -16.21
N GLY A 43 -20.68 -22.14 -17.28
CA GLY A 43 -21.63 -21.03 -17.19
C GLY A 43 -23.10 -21.50 -17.24
N LYS A 44 -24.02 -20.53 -17.15
CA LYS A 44 -25.48 -20.76 -17.14
C LYS A 44 -26.23 -19.93 -18.17
N GLN A 45 -25.51 -19.32 -19.11
CA GLN A 45 -26.06 -18.41 -20.12
C GLN A 45 -25.98 -19.09 -21.48
N TYR A 46 -27.12 -19.35 -22.12
CA TYR A 46 -27.21 -20.08 -23.37
C TYR A 46 -28.05 -19.28 -24.37
N TYR A 47 -27.44 -18.85 -25.46
CA TYR A 47 -28.12 -18.14 -26.54
C TYR A 47 -27.27 -18.18 -27.81
N PRO A 48 -27.87 -18.18 -29.01
CA PRO A 48 -27.11 -18.12 -30.25
C PRO A 48 -26.44 -16.75 -30.41
N ILE A 49 -25.23 -16.76 -30.96
CA ILE A 49 -24.49 -15.58 -31.43
C ILE A 49 -24.23 -15.74 -32.93
N THR A 50 -24.64 -14.77 -33.74
CA THR A 50 -24.40 -14.77 -35.19
C THR A 50 -23.10 -14.04 -35.52
N CYS A 51 -22.23 -14.71 -36.27
CA CYS A 51 -20.97 -14.20 -36.78
C CYS A 51 -21.15 -13.38 -38.06
N PRO A 52 -20.19 -12.50 -38.42
CA PRO A 52 -20.25 -11.67 -39.62
C PRO A 52 -20.49 -12.41 -40.95
N ASP A 53 -20.04 -13.66 -41.06
CA ASP A 53 -20.25 -14.52 -42.23
C ASP A 53 -21.62 -15.24 -42.24
N GLY A 54 -22.44 -15.01 -41.22
CA GLY A 54 -23.73 -15.68 -41.02
C GLY A 54 -23.66 -16.96 -40.18
N THR A 55 -22.46 -17.42 -39.78
CA THR A 55 -22.30 -18.60 -38.91
C THR A 55 -22.98 -18.37 -37.56
N VAL A 56 -23.71 -19.37 -37.04
CA VAL A 56 -24.40 -19.27 -35.75
C VAL A 56 -23.71 -20.13 -34.70
N LEU A 57 -23.21 -19.49 -33.65
CA LEU A 57 -22.61 -20.14 -32.49
C LEU A 57 -23.68 -20.41 -31.43
N GLU A 58 -24.22 -21.62 -31.45
CA GLU A 58 -25.19 -22.09 -30.44
C GLU A 58 -24.80 -23.43 -29.82
N TYR A 59 -24.22 -24.32 -30.63
CA TYR A 59 -23.80 -25.66 -30.24
C TYR A 59 -22.31 -25.85 -30.53
N ASP A 60 -21.62 -26.61 -29.68
CA ASP A 60 -20.26 -27.04 -29.94
C ASP A 60 -20.21 -28.29 -30.85
N ASP A 61 -19.00 -28.72 -31.22
CA ASP A 61 -18.77 -29.82 -32.15
C ASP A 61 -19.37 -31.16 -31.67
N ASN A 62 -19.69 -31.28 -30.38
CA ASN A 62 -20.33 -32.46 -29.79
C ASN A 62 -21.86 -32.29 -29.65
N GLY A 63 -22.43 -31.22 -30.19
CA GLY A 63 -23.87 -30.91 -30.10
C GLY A 63 -24.31 -30.36 -28.74
N ASN A 64 -23.38 -29.98 -27.84
CA ASN A 64 -23.75 -29.37 -26.57
C ASN A 64 -23.97 -27.87 -26.74
N LYS A 65 -24.96 -27.32 -26.02
CA LYS A 65 -25.18 -25.87 -26.01
C LYS A 65 -23.94 -25.15 -25.49
N ILE A 66 -23.50 -24.14 -26.23
CA ILE A 66 -22.38 -23.30 -25.82
C ILE A 66 -22.83 -22.43 -24.65
N SER A 67 -22.07 -22.47 -23.56
CA SER A 67 -22.26 -21.57 -22.43
C SER A 67 -21.41 -20.32 -22.56
N TRP A 68 -22.04 -19.18 -22.33
CA TRP A 68 -21.43 -17.86 -22.38
C TRP A 68 -21.15 -17.26 -21.01
N LEU A 69 -20.19 -16.33 -20.95
CA LEU A 69 -19.77 -15.63 -19.73
C LEU A 69 -20.83 -14.64 -19.22
N ARG A 70 -21.51 -13.92 -20.12
CA ARG A 70 -22.47 -12.85 -19.79
C ARG A 70 -23.82 -13.14 -20.42
N SER A 71 -24.85 -12.40 -20.04
CA SER A 71 -26.18 -12.46 -20.67
C SER A 71 -26.16 -11.85 -22.06
N ARG A 72 -27.16 -12.19 -22.89
CA ARG A 72 -27.34 -11.64 -24.24
C ARG A 72 -27.28 -10.11 -24.26
N ASN A 73 -28.11 -9.45 -23.45
CA ASN A 73 -28.18 -7.99 -23.41
C ASN A 73 -26.82 -7.35 -23.07
N ARG A 74 -26.03 -8.00 -22.19
CA ARG A 74 -24.71 -7.51 -21.83
C ARG A 74 -23.71 -7.72 -22.96
N PHE A 75 -23.76 -8.88 -23.62
CA PHE A 75 -22.95 -9.17 -24.81
C PHE A 75 -23.20 -8.14 -25.92
N GLU A 76 -24.46 -7.84 -26.24
CA GLU A 76 -24.82 -6.87 -27.28
C GLU A 76 -24.27 -5.47 -26.95
N SER A 77 -24.47 -5.01 -25.70
CA SER A 77 -23.91 -3.73 -25.26
C SER A 77 -22.38 -3.69 -25.28
N ASP A 78 -21.71 -4.79 -24.91
CA ASP A 78 -20.25 -4.87 -24.94
C ASP A 78 -19.71 -4.97 -26.38
N LEU A 79 -20.47 -5.58 -27.30
CA LEU A 79 -20.14 -5.66 -28.72
C LEU A 79 -20.20 -4.27 -29.37
N GLU A 80 -21.26 -3.51 -29.12
CA GLU A 80 -21.40 -2.12 -29.59
C GLU A 80 -20.27 -1.22 -29.11
N LYS A 81 -19.80 -1.42 -27.87
CA LYS A 81 -18.68 -0.67 -27.28
C LYS A 81 -17.31 -1.10 -27.78
N GLY A 82 -17.21 -2.22 -28.50
CA GLY A 82 -15.92 -2.82 -28.88
C GLY A 82 -15.18 -3.49 -27.71
N ASP A 83 -15.88 -3.79 -26.62
CA ASP A 83 -15.38 -4.60 -25.51
C ASP A 83 -15.48 -6.11 -25.79
N VAL A 84 -16.24 -6.49 -26.82
CA VAL A 84 -16.33 -7.84 -27.35
C VAL A 84 -16.01 -7.82 -28.84
N ARG A 85 -15.34 -8.88 -29.33
CA ARG A 85 -15.05 -9.08 -30.74
C ARG A 85 -15.31 -10.53 -31.15
N LEU A 86 -15.65 -10.71 -32.42
CA LEU A 86 -15.73 -12.00 -33.06
C LEU A 86 -14.55 -12.12 -34.03
N ILE A 87 -13.72 -13.14 -33.84
CA ILE A 87 -12.56 -13.40 -34.70
C ILE A 87 -12.71 -14.76 -35.36
N GLN A 88 -12.33 -14.82 -36.63
CA GLN A 88 -12.17 -16.10 -37.31
C GLN A 88 -10.80 -16.67 -36.95
N LYS A 89 -10.79 -17.95 -36.60
CA LYS A 89 -9.58 -18.72 -36.31
C LYS A 89 -8.99 -19.24 -37.62
N GLU A 90 -7.74 -19.70 -37.55
CA GLU A 90 -7.03 -20.31 -38.68
C GLU A 90 -7.73 -21.57 -39.22
N ASP A 91 -8.48 -22.28 -38.38
CA ASP A 91 -9.29 -23.45 -38.76
C ASP A 91 -10.62 -23.09 -39.47
N GLY A 92 -10.88 -21.80 -39.70
CA GLY A 92 -12.11 -21.28 -40.29
C GLY A 92 -13.27 -21.12 -39.30
N GLY A 93 -13.17 -21.65 -38.08
CA GLY A 93 -14.15 -21.50 -37.03
C GLY A 93 -14.10 -20.13 -36.35
N TRP A 94 -15.13 -19.80 -35.57
CA TRP A 94 -15.21 -18.51 -34.89
C TRP A 94 -14.86 -18.59 -33.40
N SER A 95 -14.27 -17.51 -32.88
CA SER A 95 -14.04 -17.29 -31.46
C SER A 95 -14.62 -15.95 -31.03
N VAL A 96 -15.45 -15.99 -29.99
CA VAL A 96 -15.95 -14.77 -29.33
C VAL A 96 -14.99 -14.44 -28.20
N GLN A 97 -14.45 -13.23 -28.21
CA GLN A 97 -13.51 -12.75 -27.20
C GLN A 97 -14.02 -11.46 -26.56
N PHE A 98 -13.62 -11.22 -25.31
CA PHE A 98 -13.94 -9.98 -24.60
C PHE A 98 -12.69 -9.38 -23.98
N LYS A 99 -12.71 -8.06 -23.76
CA LYS A 99 -11.67 -7.35 -23.01
C LYS A 99 -11.77 -7.71 -21.54
N GLN A 100 -10.82 -8.49 -21.05
CA GLN A 100 -10.58 -8.65 -19.63
C GLN A 100 -9.71 -7.47 -19.16
N ARG A 101 -10.36 -6.44 -18.65
CA ARG A 101 -9.71 -5.23 -18.14
C ARG A 101 -8.96 -5.51 -16.83
N LEU A 102 -7.82 -4.86 -16.64
CA LEU A 102 -7.03 -4.95 -15.41
C LEU A 102 -7.86 -4.38 -14.26
N PRO A 103 -8.29 -5.19 -13.29
CA PRO A 103 -9.00 -4.66 -12.15
C PRO A 103 -8.04 -3.82 -11.30
N LYS A 104 -8.57 -2.81 -10.59
CA LYS A 104 -7.81 -1.92 -9.68
C LYS A 104 -6.91 -2.68 -8.69
N GLY A 105 -7.27 -3.91 -8.38
CA GLY A 105 -6.42 -4.90 -7.73
C GLY A 105 -7.25 -6.12 -7.35
N LYS A 106 -6.64 -7.06 -6.65
CA LYS A 106 -7.32 -8.26 -6.16
C LYS A 106 -7.97 -7.96 -4.83
N LYS A 107 -9.30 -8.13 -4.71
CA LYS A 107 -9.96 -7.98 -3.41
C LYS A 107 -9.39 -9.04 -2.44
N PRO A 108 -8.81 -8.64 -1.29
CA PRO A 108 -8.31 -9.58 -0.31
C PRO A 108 -9.48 -10.39 0.23
N ARG A 109 -9.39 -11.72 0.20
CA ARG A 109 -10.42 -12.60 0.81
C ARG A 109 -10.34 -12.55 2.34
N SER A 110 -9.15 -12.27 2.87
CA SER A 110 -8.85 -12.05 4.29
C SER A 110 -7.56 -11.23 4.35
N ILE A 111 -7.43 -10.35 5.34
CA ILE A 111 -6.24 -9.50 5.54
C ILE A 111 -5.18 -10.24 6.37
N LEU A 112 -5.62 -11.10 7.30
CA LEU A 112 -4.73 -11.69 8.33
C LEU A 112 -5.03 -13.16 8.66
N ILE A 113 -6.03 -13.82 8.05
CA ILE A 113 -6.56 -15.11 8.58
C ILE A 113 -6.36 -16.29 7.61
N ASN A 114 -5.83 -16.05 6.41
CA ASN A 114 -5.45 -17.14 5.53
C ASN A 114 -3.94 -17.39 5.62
N GLU A 115 -3.56 -18.68 5.55
CA GLU A 115 -2.21 -19.23 5.40
C GLU A 115 -1.33 -18.50 4.35
N THR A 116 -1.91 -17.68 3.47
CA THR A 116 -1.14 -16.95 2.46
C THR A 116 -0.46 -15.65 2.92
N LEU A 117 -0.96 -14.96 3.96
CA LEU A 117 -0.31 -13.74 4.46
C LEU A 117 0.45 -14.02 5.75
N LEU A 118 -0.15 -14.66 6.77
CA LEU A 118 0.60 -14.97 8.02
C LEU A 118 1.86 -15.81 7.78
N ASP A 119 1.81 -16.83 6.91
CA ASP A 119 2.98 -17.69 6.65
C ASP A 119 4.01 -17.05 5.70
N LYS A 120 3.68 -15.91 5.07
CA LYS A 120 4.53 -15.28 4.02
C LYS A 120 4.85 -13.80 4.27
N SER A 121 4.22 -13.19 5.26
CA SER A 121 4.40 -11.78 5.60
C SER A 121 5.54 -11.58 6.60
N GLY A 122 6.28 -12.63 6.94
CA GLY A 122 7.47 -12.56 7.77
C GLY A 122 7.25 -13.02 9.20
N THR A 123 8.26 -13.68 9.73
CA THR A 123 8.39 -14.23 11.08
C THR A 123 9.24 -13.29 11.93
N THR A 124 9.24 -13.49 13.25
CA THR A 124 10.17 -12.77 14.14
C THR A 124 11.63 -12.89 13.69
N SER A 125 12.03 -14.06 13.17
CA SER A 125 13.36 -14.29 12.63
C SER A 125 13.65 -13.39 11.43
N ASP A 126 12.69 -13.19 10.53
CA ASP A 126 12.85 -12.30 9.37
C ASP A 126 13.07 -10.86 9.82
N GLY A 127 12.37 -10.40 10.86
CA GLY A 127 12.61 -9.08 11.44
C GLY A 127 14.04 -8.92 11.98
N SER A 128 14.56 -9.95 12.67
CA SER A 128 15.95 -9.94 13.16
C SER A 128 16.96 -9.96 12.01
N SER A 129 16.69 -10.71 10.93
CA SER A 129 17.49 -10.71 9.71
C SER A 129 17.49 -9.35 9.01
N ASP A 130 16.34 -8.68 8.91
CA ASP A 130 16.25 -7.33 8.35
C ASP A 130 17.17 -6.32 9.06
N LEU A 131 17.36 -6.47 10.38
CA LEU A 131 18.30 -5.66 11.15
C LEU A 131 19.75 -6.08 10.93
N LEU A 132 20.02 -7.39 10.93
CA LEU A 132 21.36 -7.91 10.71
C LEU A 132 21.92 -7.46 9.36
N ASP A 133 21.09 -7.50 8.31
CA ASP A 133 21.41 -7.05 6.95
C ASP A 133 21.67 -5.54 6.82
N LEU A 134 21.38 -4.77 7.87
CA LEU A 134 21.52 -3.31 7.88
C LEU A 134 22.62 -2.83 8.84
N PHE A 135 22.80 -3.53 9.95
CA PHE A 135 23.70 -3.13 11.02
C PHE A 135 24.93 -4.06 11.17
N ASP A 136 24.91 -5.24 10.56
CA ASP A 136 25.86 -6.34 10.81
C ASP A 136 25.85 -6.88 12.25
N PHE A 137 24.84 -6.49 13.05
CA PHE A 137 24.52 -7.04 14.36
C PHE A 137 23.03 -6.81 14.69
N HIS A 138 22.57 -7.25 15.86
CA HIS A 138 21.21 -7.02 16.33
C HIS A 138 21.15 -5.86 17.34
N PRO A 139 20.78 -4.64 16.92
CA PRO A 139 20.68 -3.48 17.81
C PRO A 139 19.36 -3.43 18.61
N PHE A 140 18.39 -4.30 18.29
CA PHE A 140 17.05 -4.22 18.85
C PHE A 140 16.38 -5.60 18.85
N ASP A 141 15.68 -5.91 19.93
CA ASP A 141 14.99 -7.19 20.10
C ASP A 141 13.60 -7.20 19.45
N ASN A 142 13.28 -8.30 18.78
CA ASN A 142 11.95 -8.56 18.20
C ASN A 142 11.40 -7.42 17.30
N PRO A 143 12.18 -6.87 16.36
CA PRO A 143 11.68 -5.89 15.41
C PRO A 143 10.53 -6.48 14.58
N LYS A 144 9.57 -5.65 14.19
CA LYS A 144 8.53 -6.08 13.25
C LYS A 144 9.16 -6.36 11.87
N PRO A 145 8.81 -7.47 11.19
CA PRO A 145 9.33 -7.79 9.87
C PRO A 145 8.91 -6.74 8.84
N LEU A 146 9.83 -6.36 7.94
CA LEU A 146 9.53 -5.39 6.88
C LEU A 146 8.43 -5.88 5.95
N LYS A 147 8.44 -7.18 5.64
CA LYS A 147 7.44 -7.76 4.75
C LYS A 147 6.01 -7.58 5.27
N LEU A 148 5.81 -7.74 6.58
CA LEU A 148 4.51 -7.60 7.23
C LEU A 148 4.00 -6.17 7.11
N LEU A 149 4.86 -5.21 7.41
CA LEU A 149 4.51 -3.80 7.35
C LEU A 149 4.26 -3.36 5.90
N SER A 150 5.10 -3.80 4.96
CA SER A 150 4.91 -3.52 3.52
C SER A 150 3.58 -4.05 3.00
N ASP A 151 3.20 -5.28 3.38
CA ASP A 151 1.92 -5.86 2.97
C ASP A 151 0.74 -5.09 3.58
N LEU A 152 0.80 -4.75 4.88
CA LEU A 152 -0.26 -3.97 5.55
C LEU A 152 -0.40 -2.56 4.96
N ILE A 153 0.70 -1.87 4.71
CA ILE A 153 0.72 -0.51 4.15
C ILE A 153 0.15 -0.53 2.73
N ASN A 154 0.58 -1.46 1.87
CA ASN A 154 0.06 -1.57 0.51
C ASN A 154 -1.45 -1.81 0.43
N ILE A 155 -2.05 -2.43 1.45
CA ILE A 155 -3.49 -2.71 1.47
C ILE A 155 -4.30 -1.43 1.74
N VAL A 156 -3.79 -0.51 2.56
CA VAL A 156 -4.59 0.60 3.13
C VAL A 156 -4.06 2.00 2.84
N VAL A 157 -2.84 2.15 2.31
CA VAL A 157 -2.16 3.43 2.13
C VAL A 157 -1.96 3.72 0.65
N SER A 158 -2.52 4.83 0.18
CA SER A 158 -2.38 5.31 -1.20
C SER A 158 -1.12 6.17 -1.35
N ASP A 159 -0.78 6.47 -2.61
CA ASP A 159 0.29 7.44 -2.89
C ASP A 159 -0.02 8.81 -2.29
N GLY A 160 0.99 9.47 -1.71
CA GLY A 160 0.86 10.77 -1.05
C GLY A 160 0.32 10.76 0.38
N ASP A 161 -0.22 9.63 0.86
CA ASP A 161 -0.79 9.49 2.21
C ASP A 161 0.28 9.55 3.31
N TYR A 162 -0.18 9.86 4.54
CA TYR A 162 0.64 9.84 5.74
C TYR A 162 0.38 8.58 6.57
N VAL A 163 1.46 7.89 6.96
CA VAL A 163 1.42 6.78 7.93
C VAL A 163 1.96 7.27 9.27
N LEU A 164 1.18 7.12 10.33
CA LEU A 164 1.58 7.46 11.69
C LEU A 164 1.88 6.18 12.48
N ASP A 165 3.06 6.12 13.09
CA ASP A 165 3.42 5.12 14.08
C ASP A 165 3.99 5.82 15.31
N PHE A 166 3.24 5.82 16.41
CA PHE A 166 3.62 6.47 17.66
C PHE A 166 4.27 5.51 18.67
N PHE A 167 4.60 4.29 18.25
CA PHE A 167 5.43 3.33 18.97
C PHE A 167 6.56 2.86 18.04
N GLY A 168 7.39 3.81 17.60
CA GLY A 168 8.34 3.63 16.51
C GLY A 168 9.30 2.43 16.66
N GLY A 169 9.69 2.09 17.89
CA GLY A 169 10.51 0.92 18.21
C GLY A 169 11.78 0.90 17.37
N SER A 170 12.05 -0.20 16.69
CA SER A 170 13.21 -0.30 15.78
C SER A 170 13.16 0.65 14.58
N GLY A 171 12.02 1.22 14.21
CA GLY A 171 11.83 2.03 13.01
C GLY A 171 11.40 1.23 11.77
N SER A 172 10.88 0.01 11.95
CA SER A 172 10.47 -0.87 10.84
C SER A 172 9.40 -0.23 9.93
N THR A 173 8.46 0.57 10.47
CA THR A 173 7.40 1.22 9.68
C THR A 173 7.97 2.23 8.68
N ALA A 174 8.88 3.10 9.12
CA ALA A 174 9.53 4.07 8.24
C ALA A 174 10.38 3.37 7.16
N HIS A 175 11.15 2.35 7.54
CA HIS A 175 11.93 1.55 6.59
C HIS A 175 11.03 0.91 5.52
N ALA A 176 9.92 0.26 5.89
CA ALA A 176 8.98 -0.32 4.93
C ALA A 176 8.43 0.72 3.94
N ILE A 177 8.14 1.93 4.39
CA ILE A 177 7.64 3.01 3.54
C ILE A 177 8.69 3.48 2.52
N LEU A 178 9.96 3.60 2.94
CA LEU A 178 11.06 3.95 2.03
C LEU A 178 11.21 2.91 0.90
N GLU A 179 11.17 1.62 1.25
CA GLU A 179 11.22 0.52 0.28
C GLU A 179 10.02 0.53 -0.66
N LEU A 180 8.80 0.71 -0.13
CA LEU A 180 7.58 0.78 -0.94
C LEU A 180 7.58 1.98 -1.90
N ASN A 181 7.99 3.16 -1.44
CA ASN A 181 8.12 4.33 -2.31
C ASN A 181 9.08 4.09 -3.46
N LYS A 182 10.23 3.46 -3.18
CA LYS A 182 11.20 3.09 -4.22
C LYS A 182 10.67 1.99 -5.14
N ASN A 183 9.89 1.04 -4.64
CA ASN A 183 9.32 -0.04 -5.46
C ASN A 183 8.23 0.46 -6.41
N ASP A 184 7.39 1.36 -5.92
CA ASP A 184 6.20 1.82 -6.65
C ASP A 184 6.42 3.16 -7.36
N ASN A 185 7.60 3.77 -7.21
CA ASN A 185 7.87 5.17 -7.59
C ASN A 185 6.80 6.13 -7.03
N ALA A 186 6.53 5.99 -5.73
CA ALA A 186 5.49 6.70 -4.99
C ALA A 186 6.08 7.66 -3.95
N TYR A 187 5.22 8.49 -3.35
CA TYR A 187 5.53 9.56 -2.41
C TYR A 187 4.71 9.45 -1.11
N ARG A 188 4.61 8.24 -0.55
CA ARG A 188 4.00 8.03 0.78
C ARG A 188 4.87 8.66 1.87
N LYS A 189 4.25 9.24 2.88
CA LYS A 189 4.94 9.96 3.96
C LYS A 189 4.77 9.22 5.27
N PHE A 190 5.69 9.43 6.21
CA PHE A 190 5.57 8.88 7.55
C PHE A 190 5.77 9.93 8.64
N ILE A 191 5.13 9.69 9.76
CA ILE A 191 5.40 10.36 11.04
C ILE A 191 5.66 9.24 12.03
N LEU A 192 6.88 9.21 12.57
CA LEU A 192 7.28 8.22 13.56
C LEU A 192 7.57 8.93 14.88
N VAL A 193 6.99 8.43 15.98
CA VAL A 193 7.28 8.92 17.33
C VAL A 193 7.94 7.80 18.11
N GLN A 194 9.08 8.12 18.72
CA GLN A 194 9.81 7.22 19.59
C GLN A 194 10.21 7.99 20.86
N ILE A 195 9.94 7.41 22.02
CA ILE A 195 10.42 7.95 23.29
C ILE A 195 11.92 7.74 23.42
N ASP A 196 12.61 8.71 24.02
CA ASP A 196 14.05 8.68 24.26
C ASP A 196 14.41 7.79 25.47
N GLU A 197 14.01 6.52 25.39
CA GLU A 197 14.28 5.51 26.42
C GLU A 197 15.76 5.11 26.39
N LYS A 198 16.45 5.27 27.53
CA LYS A 198 17.87 4.91 27.66
C LYS A 198 18.06 3.40 27.59
N LEU A 199 19.10 2.98 26.87
CA LEU A 199 19.55 1.61 26.89
C LEU A 199 20.20 1.27 28.23
N LYS A 200 20.19 -0.02 28.56
CA LYS A 200 20.91 -0.52 29.73
C LYS A 200 22.41 -0.59 29.40
N ASN A 201 23.26 -0.43 30.41
CA ASN A 201 24.71 -0.41 30.22
C ASN A 201 25.30 -1.75 29.75
N ASP A 202 24.56 -2.85 29.92
CA ASP A 202 24.91 -4.20 29.48
C ASP A 202 24.29 -4.56 28.12
N ASP A 203 23.61 -3.61 27.47
CA ASP A 203 23.04 -3.80 26.15
C ASP A 203 24.15 -3.76 25.08
N PHE A 204 24.16 -4.73 24.17
CA PHE A 204 25.14 -4.79 23.09
C PHE A 204 25.08 -3.55 22.17
N ALA A 205 23.89 -2.97 21.98
CA ALA A 205 23.77 -1.72 21.24
C ALA A 205 24.43 -0.56 22.00
N TYR A 206 24.44 -0.57 23.32
CA TYR A 206 25.16 0.42 24.12
C TYR A 206 26.67 0.37 23.85
N ASP A 207 27.24 -0.84 23.79
CA ASP A 207 28.65 -1.05 23.43
C ASP A 207 29.00 -0.58 22.00
N LYS A 208 28.00 -0.52 21.12
CA LYS A 208 28.13 0.02 19.75
C LYS A 208 27.95 1.55 19.68
N GLY A 209 27.70 2.21 20.81
CA GLY A 209 27.63 3.66 20.92
C GLY A 209 26.22 4.26 20.88
N TYR A 210 25.17 3.44 20.85
CA TYR A 210 23.79 3.92 20.97
C TYR A 210 23.49 4.20 22.44
N LYS A 211 22.83 5.32 22.77
CA LYS A 211 22.48 5.65 24.16
C LYS A 211 21.02 5.39 24.44
N THR A 212 20.18 5.54 23.42
CA THR A 212 18.73 5.39 23.56
C THR A 212 18.13 4.57 22.42
N ILE A 213 16.90 4.09 22.62
CA ILE A 213 16.13 3.43 21.57
C ILE A 213 15.96 4.38 20.38
N PHE A 214 15.75 5.68 20.64
CA PHE A 214 15.64 6.69 19.59
C PHE A 214 16.88 6.73 18.68
N ASP A 215 18.09 6.60 19.24
CA ASP A 215 19.32 6.55 18.44
C ASP A 215 19.30 5.38 17.45
N ILE A 216 18.87 4.20 17.90
CA ILE A 216 18.74 3.00 17.05
C ILE A 216 17.68 3.21 15.97
N THR A 217 16.52 3.74 16.35
CA THR A 217 15.42 4.03 15.41
C THR A 217 15.88 4.98 14.31
N LYS A 218 16.52 6.08 14.69
CA LYS A 218 17.06 7.10 13.79
C LYS A 218 18.06 6.47 12.82
N ASP A 219 19.01 5.70 13.34
CA ASP A 219 20.08 5.13 12.53
C ASP A 219 19.56 4.04 11.58
N ARG A 220 18.54 3.26 11.98
CA ARG A 220 17.87 2.31 11.05
C ARG A 220 17.30 3.04 9.85
N ILE A 221 16.62 4.18 10.06
CA ILE A 221 15.99 4.94 8.97
C ILE A 221 17.07 5.55 8.05
N ILE A 222 18.13 6.10 8.62
CA ILE A 222 19.28 6.63 7.85
C ILE A 222 19.90 5.53 6.99
N LYS A 223 20.29 4.41 7.60
CA LYS A 223 20.91 3.28 6.90
C LYS A 223 19.99 2.68 5.83
N ALA A 224 18.68 2.62 6.07
CA ALA A 224 17.71 2.15 5.08
C ALA A 224 17.70 3.06 3.84
N GLY A 225 17.65 4.38 4.03
CA GLY A 225 17.74 5.36 2.95
C GLY A 225 19.07 5.26 2.18
N GLU A 226 20.18 5.14 2.90
CA GLU A 226 21.51 4.95 2.31
C GLU A 226 21.62 3.66 1.48
N LYS A 227 21.11 2.54 2.00
CA LYS A 227 21.07 1.24 1.31
C LYS A 227 20.27 1.34 0.01
N ILE A 228 19.10 1.97 0.05
CA ILE A 228 18.26 2.20 -1.14
C ILE A 228 19.00 3.05 -2.18
N LYS A 229 19.61 4.17 -1.76
CA LYS A 229 20.33 5.07 -2.67
C LYS A 229 21.57 4.43 -3.27
N LYS A 230 22.33 3.66 -2.48
CA LYS A 230 23.51 2.92 -2.94
C LYS A 230 23.14 1.85 -3.96
N ALA A 231 22.05 1.11 -3.73
CA ALA A 231 21.57 0.09 -4.66
C ALA A 231 20.89 0.69 -5.91
N ASN A 232 20.40 1.93 -5.84
CA ASN A 232 19.68 2.59 -6.93
C ASN A 232 20.19 4.05 -7.10
N PRO A 233 21.37 4.27 -7.70
CA PRO A 233 21.96 5.61 -7.80
C PRO A 233 21.06 6.64 -8.50
N ASP A 234 20.31 6.21 -9.52
CA ASP A 234 19.40 7.05 -10.31
C ASP A 234 18.03 7.30 -9.63
N TYR A 235 17.77 6.67 -8.49
CA TYR A 235 16.53 6.90 -7.75
C TYR A 235 16.54 8.31 -7.13
N ASN A 236 15.58 9.14 -7.53
CA ASN A 236 15.43 10.53 -7.10
C ASN A 236 14.24 10.75 -6.15
N GLY A 237 13.69 9.69 -5.58
CA GLY A 237 12.64 9.80 -4.57
C GLY A 237 13.18 10.26 -3.21
N ASP A 238 12.27 10.70 -2.34
CA ASP A 238 12.59 11.21 -1.02
C ASP A 238 12.89 10.06 -0.05
N ILE A 239 14.13 10.06 0.45
CA ILE A 239 14.67 9.12 1.45
C ILE A 239 15.01 9.84 2.77
N GLY A 240 14.73 11.13 2.84
CA GLY A 240 15.07 11.97 3.98
C GLY A 240 13.97 12.00 5.03
N PHE A 241 14.31 12.54 6.19
CA PHE A 241 13.34 12.86 7.24
C PHE A 241 13.87 14.02 8.10
N LYS A 242 12.97 14.63 8.86
CA LYS A 242 13.31 15.68 9.83
C LYS A 242 13.10 15.15 11.24
N ILE A 243 13.96 15.58 12.15
CA ILE A 243 13.90 15.22 13.57
C ILE A 243 13.31 16.40 14.33
N PHE A 244 12.38 16.09 15.23
CA PHE A 244 11.79 17.02 16.17
C PHE A 244 11.84 16.40 17.55
N GLU A 245 11.94 17.23 18.58
CA GLU A 245 11.89 16.80 19.97
C GLU A 245 10.84 17.62 20.73
N THR A 246 10.26 17.00 21.76
CA THR A 246 9.44 17.76 22.71
C THR A 246 10.35 18.48 23.68
N VAL A 247 10.09 19.77 23.87
CA VAL A 247 10.78 20.58 24.88
C VAL A 247 9.80 21.03 25.95
N ASN A 248 10.30 21.25 27.16
CA ASN A 248 9.50 21.87 28.20
C ASN A 248 9.07 23.28 27.75
N ASP A 249 7.81 23.64 27.98
CA ASP A 249 7.35 25.00 27.70
C ASP A 249 7.91 25.96 28.76
N PHE A 250 9.04 26.58 28.44
CA PHE A 250 9.70 27.58 29.28
C PHE A 250 8.85 28.85 29.50
N ARG A 251 7.74 29.02 28.77
CA ARG A 251 6.79 30.12 28.96
C ARG A 251 5.68 29.77 29.94
N ALA A 252 5.53 28.50 30.31
CA ALA A 252 4.52 28.07 31.26
C ALA A 252 4.82 28.73 32.61
N LYS A 253 3.91 29.61 33.04
CA LYS A 253 3.95 30.25 34.35
C LYS A 253 2.80 29.73 35.18
N ASN A 254 3.03 29.53 36.47
CA ASN A 254 1.95 29.23 37.39
C ASN A 254 0.95 30.39 37.42
N GLU A 255 -0.34 30.09 37.56
CA GLU A 255 -1.40 31.11 37.65
C GLU A 255 -1.14 32.15 38.77
N SER A 256 -0.44 31.74 39.83
CA SER A 256 -0.01 32.61 40.94
C SER A 256 1.01 33.68 40.53
N GLU A 257 1.83 33.42 39.51
CA GLU A 257 2.81 34.36 38.98
C GLU A 257 2.18 35.38 38.02
N LEU A 258 1.06 35.01 37.37
CA LEU A 258 0.28 35.91 36.51
C LEU A 258 -0.47 36.98 37.33
N ARG A 259 -0.86 36.67 38.58
CA ARG A 259 -1.57 37.62 39.47
C ARG A 259 -0.71 38.76 40.04
N LYS A 260 0.63 38.68 39.95
CA LYS A 260 1.53 39.77 40.41
C LYS A 260 1.57 40.97 39.46
N VAL A 261 1.03 40.85 38.25
CA VAL A 261 0.85 41.98 37.33
C VAL A 261 -0.53 42.61 37.59
N ARG A 262 -0.69 43.25 38.74
CA ARG A 262 -1.84 44.13 38.99
C ARG A 262 -1.54 45.45 38.31
N ILE A 263 -2.22 45.73 37.20
CA ILE A 263 -2.17 47.01 36.49
C ILE A 263 -2.44 48.12 37.52
N SER A 264 -1.47 49.00 37.78
CA SER A 264 -1.74 50.22 38.53
C SER A 264 -2.69 51.06 37.66
N ARG A 265 -3.93 51.24 38.12
CA ARG A 265 -4.85 52.23 37.56
C ARG A 265 -4.28 53.63 37.81
N SER A 266 -3.35 54.07 36.97
CA SER A 266 -2.85 55.45 36.98
C SER A 266 -3.12 56.20 35.67
N PHE A 267 -3.74 55.56 34.68
CA PHE A 267 -4.18 56.20 33.44
C PHE A 267 -5.69 56.08 33.24
N LEU A 268 -6.45 56.89 33.99
CA LEU A 268 -7.76 57.34 33.52
C LEU A 268 -7.75 58.88 33.65
N PRO A 269 -7.84 59.63 32.55
CA PRO A 269 -7.88 61.08 32.63
C PRO A 269 -9.15 61.52 33.38
N LYS A 270 -8.99 62.44 34.33
CA LYS A 270 -10.12 63.05 35.05
C LYS A 270 -11.02 63.74 34.02
N LEU A 271 -12.23 63.23 33.85
CA LEU A 271 -13.31 63.93 33.16
C LEU A 271 -13.69 65.16 34.00
N THR A 272 -13.30 66.34 33.54
CA THR A 272 -13.86 67.62 33.99
C THR A 272 -15.26 67.80 33.41
N ARG A 273 -16.19 68.25 34.26
CA ARG A 273 -17.58 68.59 33.90
C ARG A 273 -17.64 69.74 32.92
#